data_AF-T1AIH8-F1
#
_entry.id   AF-T1AIH8-F1
#
_cell.length_a   1.000
_cell.length_b   1.000
_cell.length_c   1.000
_cell.angle_alpha   90.00
_cell.angle_beta   90.00
_cell.angle_gamma   90.00
#
_symmetry.space_group_name_H-M   'P 1'
#
loop_
_entity.id
_entity.type
_entity.pdbx_description
1 polymer ?
#
loop_
_entity_poly.entity_id
_entity_poly.type
_entity_poly.pdbx_seq_one_letter_code
_entity_poly.pdbx_strand_id
1 'polypeptide(L)' 'ALSAWRDAFLIPPHGAGEQAYFCGNSLGLQPRAVRAALDVELESWARRAVEGHFEGPQPWMDVQDDLQQMLAPLVGAAP' A
#
# COMPACT_ATOMS: atom_id res chain seq x y z
N ALA A 1 -20.09 -4.38 8.25
CA ALA A 1 -19.03 -5.06 7.48
C ALA A 1 -17.65 -4.38 7.56
N LEU A 2 -17.48 -3.22 8.24
CA LEU A 2 -16.18 -2.52 8.28
C LEU A 2 -15.21 -3.02 9.35
N SER A 3 -15.68 -3.73 10.38
CA SER A 3 -14.85 -4.20 11.50
C SER A 3 -13.71 -5.12 11.05
N ALA A 4 -13.92 -5.91 9.99
CA ALA A 4 -12.91 -6.82 9.44
C ALA A 4 -11.65 -6.10 8.93
N TRP A 5 -11.75 -4.81 8.57
CA TRP A 5 -10.59 -4.04 8.12
C TRP A 5 -9.58 -3.77 9.23
N ARG A 6 -9.96 -3.91 10.51
CA ARG A 6 -9.01 -3.77 11.62
C ARG A 6 -7.81 -4.71 11.44
N ASP A 7 -8.06 -5.94 11.00
CA ASP A 7 -7.05 -6.97 10.86
C ASP A 7 -6.10 -6.70 9.68
N ALA A 8 -6.45 -5.78 8.78
CA ALA A 8 -5.60 -5.38 7.67
C ALA A 8 -4.44 -4.46 8.09
N PHE A 9 -4.39 -4.01 9.35
CA PHE A 9 -3.37 -3.08 9.84
C PHE A 9 -2.50 -3.69 10.95
N LEU A 10 -1.27 -3.20 11.03
CA LEU A 10 -0.33 -3.51 12.12
C LEU A 10 -0.58 -2.54 13.28
N ILE A 11 -1.16 -3.03 14.36
CA ILE A 11 -1.46 -2.24 15.56
C ILE A 11 -0.35 -2.49 16.59
N PRO A 12 0.34 -1.44 17.09
CA PRO A 12 1.42 -1.63 18.04
C PRO A 12 0.96 -2.33 19.33
N PRO A 13 1.80 -3.17 19.95
CA PRO A 13 1.48 -3.79 21.22
C PRO A 13 1.45 -2.75 22.35
N HIS A 14 0.57 -2.96 23.33
CA HIS A 14 0.45 -2.17 24.54
C HIS A 14 0.09 -3.05 25.74
N GLY A 15 1.09 -3.34 26.59
CA GLY A 15 0.93 -4.27 27.70
C GLY A 15 0.56 -5.67 27.21
N ALA A 16 -0.55 -6.22 27.71
CA ALA A 16 -1.06 -7.53 27.30
C ALA A 16 -1.92 -7.49 26.02
N GLY A 17 -2.12 -6.32 25.40
CA GLY A 17 -3.01 -6.14 24.25
C GLY A 17 -2.45 -5.21 23.18
N GLU A 18 -3.34 -4.58 22.44
CA GLU A 18 -3.02 -3.63 21.38
C GLU A 18 -3.15 -2.19 21.86
N GLN A 19 -2.40 -1.27 21.26
CA GLN A 19 -2.51 0.15 21.54
C GLN A 19 -3.86 0.73 21.07
N ALA A 20 -4.46 1.57 21.93
CA ALA A 20 -5.53 2.46 21.53
C ALA A 20 -4.95 3.61 20.69
N TYR A 21 -4.87 3.42 19.37
CA TYR A 21 -4.21 4.34 18.46
C TYR A 21 -5.19 5.35 17.85
N PHE A 22 -5.23 6.56 18.41
CA PHE A 22 -6.10 7.67 17.95
C PHE A 22 -5.34 8.79 17.21
N CYS A 23 -4.16 8.47 16.67
CA CYS A 23 -3.32 9.43 15.93
C CYS A 23 -3.29 9.17 14.41
N GLY A 24 -4.23 8.37 13.88
CA GLY A 24 -4.29 7.99 12.47
C GLY A 24 -4.45 9.15 11.48
N ASN A 25 -4.92 10.31 11.96
CA ASN A 25 -5.01 11.55 11.19
C ASN A 25 -3.65 12.22 10.95
N SER A 26 -2.64 11.92 11.77
CA SER A 26 -1.28 12.42 11.60
C SER A 26 -0.42 11.41 10.86
N LEU A 27 -0.44 10.14 11.30
CA LEU A 27 0.24 9.04 10.64
C LEU A 27 -0.65 7.80 10.69
N GLY A 28 -1.05 7.30 9.53
CA GLY A 28 -1.84 6.07 9.44
C GLY A 28 -1.05 4.85 9.92
N LEU A 29 -1.74 3.88 10.51
CA LEU A 29 -1.15 2.58 10.78
C LEU A 29 -0.70 1.91 9.48
N GLN A 30 0.38 1.15 9.54
CA GLN A 30 0.88 0.42 8.38
C GLN A 30 -0.11 -0.69 7.98
N PRO A 31 -0.60 -0.72 6.73
CA PRO A 31 -1.31 -1.89 6.20
C PRO A 31 -0.37 -3.11 6.14
N ARG A 32 -0.86 -4.28 6.55
CA ARG A 32 -0.07 -5.54 6.54
C ARG A 32 0.46 -5.89 5.15
N ALA A 33 -0.28 -5.55 4.10
CA ALA A 33 0.07 -5.84 2.71
C ALA A 33 1.31 -5.06 2.20
N VAL A 34 1.71 -3.95 2.86
CA VAL A 34 2.79 -3.08 2.37
C VAL A 34 4.10 -3.85 2.14
N ARG A 35 4.46 -4.75 3.05
CA ARG A 35 5.72 -5.50 2.91
C ARG A 35 5.73 -6.36 1.64
N ALA A 36 4.65 -7.10 1.40
CA ALA A 36 4.54 -7.96 0.23
C ALA A 36 4.54 -7.14 -1.07
N ALA A 37 3.86 -5.99 -1.09
CA ALA A 37 3.87 -5.10 -2.25
C ALA A 37 5.27 -4.56 -2.55
N LEU A 38 6.01 -4.11 -1.53
CA LEU A 38 7.39 -3.64 -1.71
C LEU A 38 8.32 -4.76 -2.21
N ASP A 39 8.11 -5.99 -1.76
CA ASP A 39 8.94 -7.12 -2.20
C ASP A 39 8.78 -7.44 -3.68
N VAL A 40 7.59 -7.24 -4.24
CA VAL A 40 7.36 -7.36 -5.69
C VAL A 40 8.20 -6.34 -6.46
N GLU A 41 8.23 -5.08 -6.00
CA GLU A 41 8.97 -4.02 -6.67
C GLU A 41 10.48 -4.18 -6.52
N LEU A 42 10.96 -4.55 -5.33
CA LEU A 42 12.36 -4.80 -5.08
C LEU A 42 12.88 -6.00 -5.89
N GLU A 43 12.08 -7.06 -6.02
CA GLU A 43 12.44 -8.21 -6.83
C GLU A 43 12.43 -7.87 -8.33
N SER A 44 11.45 -7.09 -8.80
CA SER A 44 11.42 -6.60 -10.17
C SER A 44 12.66 -5.78 -10.48
N TRP A 45 13.07 -4.89 -9.57
CA TRP A 45 14.29 -4.11 -9.72
C TRP A 45 15.54 -5.00 -9.76
N ALA A 46 15.67 -5.94 -8.81
CA ALA A 46 16.83 -6.84 -8.74
C ALA A 46 17.00 -7.70 -10.00
N ARG A 47 15.89 -8.15 -10.61
CA ARG A 47 15.91 -9.02 -11.79
C ARG A 47 16.02 -8.29 -13.12
N ARG A 48 15.40 -7.12 -13.23
CA ARG A 48 15.13 -6.47 -14.53
C ARG A 48 15.83 -5.13 -14.69
N ALA A 49 16.26 -4.50 -13.59
CA ALA A 49 16.85 -3.16 -13.62
C ALA A 49 15.98 -2.18 -14.45
N VAL A 50 16.55 -1.57 -15.49
CA VAL A 50 15.84 -0.60 -16.36
C VAL A 50 14.66 -1.23 -17.11
N GLU A 51 14.67 -2.54 -17.38
CA GLU A 51 13.57 -3.21 -18.06
C GLU A 51 12.31 -3.28 -17.19
N GLY A 52 12.43 -3.09 -15.87
CA GLY A 52 11.28 -2.96 -14.95
C GLY A 52 10.35 -1.80 -15.28
N HIS A 53 10.81 -0.81 -16.06
CA HIS A 53 9.94 0.23 -16.60
C HIS A 53 8.85 -0.30 -17.53
N PHE A 54 9.15 -1.39 -18.25
CA PHE A 54 8.32 -1.91 -19.34
C PHE A 54 7.78 -3.32 -19.05
N GLU A 55 8.45 -4.07 -18.18
CA GLU A 55 8.17 -5.49 -17.93
C GLU A 55 8.03 -5.79 -16.44
N GLY A 56 7.19 -6.78 -16.12
CA GLY A 56 7.00 -7.28 -14.77
C GLY A 56 5.53 -7.32 -14.38
N PRO A 57 5.23 -7.70 -13.13
CA PRO A 57 3.85 -7.69 -12.61
C PRO A 57 3.23 -6.29 -12.59
N GLN A 58 4.06 -5.26 -12.37
CA GLN A 58 3.68 -3.84 -12.37
C GLN A 58 4.76 -3.02 -13.10
N PRO A 59 4.65 -2.82 -14.42
CA PRO A 59 5.58 -1.96 -15.16
C PRO A 59 5.58 -0.54 -14.60
N TRP A 60 6.77 0.01 -14.32
CA TRP A 60 6.85 1.29 -13.61
C TRP A 60 6.32 2.50 -14.39
N MET A 61 6.24 2.43 -15.71
CA MET A 61 5.67 3.52 -16.50
C MET A 61 4.16 3.67 -16.34
N ASP A 62 3.46 2.59 -15.95
CA ASP A 62 2.00 2.58 -15.85
C ASP A 62 1.51 3.04 -14.46
N VAL A 63 2.42 3.13 -13.48
CA VAL A 63 2.10 3.43 -12.07
C VAL A 63 1.28 4.70 -11.90
N GLN A 64 1.55 5.74 -12.69
CA GLN A 64 0.81 7.00 -12.60
C GLN A 64 -0.65 6.83 -13.05
N ASP A 65 -0.90 6.04 -14.10
CA ASP A 65 -2.25 5.81 -14.61
C ASP A 65 -3.05 4.92 -13.65
N ASP A 66 -2.41 3.89 -13.08
CA ASP A 66 -3.01 3.04 -12.04
C ASP A 66 -3.39 3.86 -10.80
N LEU A 67 -2.49 4.74 -10.34
CA LEU A 67 -2.75 5.61 -9.18
C LEU A 67 -3.90 6.59 -9.45
N GLN A 68 -3.96 7.18 -10.65
CA GLN A 68 -5.07 8.07 -11.01
C GLN A 68 -6.41 7.32 -10.94
N GLN A 69 -6.49 6.11 -11.52
CA GLN A 69 -7.69 5.29 -11.47
C GLN A 69 -8.11 4.92 -10.03
N MET A 70 -7.14 4.60 -9.17
CA MET A 70 -7.41 4.26 -7.77
C MET A 70 -7.85 5.46 -6.92
N LEU A 71 -7.28 6.64 -7.15
CA LEU A 71 -7.51 7.82 -6.33
C LEU A 71 -8.71 8.66 -6.78
N ALA A 72 -9.04 8.68 -8.07
CA ALA A 72 -10.15 9.43 -8.64
C ALA A 72 -11.48 9.27 -7.87
N PRO A 73 -11.97 8.06 -7.54
CA PRO A 73 -13.23 7.90 -6.80
C PRO A 73 -13.15 8.39 -5.34
N LEU A 74 -11.96 8.51 -4.75
CA LEU A 74 -11.79 9.01 -3.38
C LEU A 74 -11.97 10.53 -3.29
N VAL A 75 -11.63 11.23 -4.37
CA VAL A 75 -11.68 12.70 -4.44
C VAL A 75 -12.79 13.24 -5.34
N GLY A 76 -13.55 12.36 -6.02
CA GLY A 76 -14.61 12.74 -6.94
C GLY A 76 -14.11 13.33 -8.26
N ALA A 77 -12.96 12.85 -8.74
CA ALA A 77 -12.36 13.27 -10.01
C ALA A 77 -12.61 12.23 -11.13
N ALA A 78 -12.30 12.63 -12.37
CA ALA A 78 -12.12 11.68 -13.47
C ALA A 78 -10.70 11.06 -13.36
N PRO A 79 -10.52 9.79 -13.77
CA PRO A 79 -9.21 9.19 -13.93
C PRO A 79 -8.34 9.92 -14.95
#